data_AF-A0A6G1ST60-F1
#
_entry.id   AF-A0A6G1ST60-F1
#
_cell.length_a   1.000
_cell.length_b   1.000
_cell.length_c   1.000
_cell.angle_alpha   90.00
_cell.angle_beta   90.00
_cell.angle_gamma   90.00
#
_symmetry.space_group_name_H-M   'P 1'
#
loop_
_entity.id
_entity.type
_entity.pdbx_description
1 polymer ?
#
loop_
_entity_poly.entity_id
_entity_poly.type
_entity_poly.pdbx_seq_one_letter_code
_entity_poly.pdbx_strand_id
1 'polypeptide(L)'
;MRPITLIALALVASAALIACDGADSADSTGTPTVAPPSTVTSTPEPTETATDAPTGTPATSTATPEPTNSPTPGADDRRTGVAELDAAIDAIVADDADAVTELIELRTFPCTAAQGAGGGPRCESGEADGAQVEAFPYGSCEVEFPRDPRQVAERFLMEVDGEPYAVTESPEGTGELFGYGQYMVVFELTTADGGMAAFIGDGGRIVHVASLCLTPPEDFLDWRGEQDLEVILPPPASTTVGAESDPIY
;
A
#
# COMPACT_ATOMS: atom_id res chain seq x y z
N MET A 1 37.06 35.37 6.57
CA MET A 1 37.83 34.20 7.05
C MET A 1 37.11 33.64 8.26
N ARG A 2 36.38 32.53 8.10
CA ARG A 2 35.67 31.83 9.18
C ARG A 2 36.39 30.49 9.43
N PRO A 3 36.62 30.08 10.68
CA PRO A 3 37.37 28.87 10.98
C PRO A 3 36.51 27.62 10.73
N ILE A 4 37.13 26.65 10.06
CA ILE A 4 36.62 25.30 9.80
C ILE A 4 36.88 24.47 11.07
N THR A 5 35.82 24.04 11.74
CA THR A 5 35.90 23.14 12.90
C THR A 5 35.84 21.70 12.38
N LEU A 6 36.99 21.03 12.37
CA LEU A 6 37.16 19.60 12.15
C LEU A 6 36.53 18.82 13.32
N ILE A 7 35.44 18.12 13.08
CA ILE A 7 34.87 17.13 14.00
C ILE A 7 35.43 15.77 13.59
N ALA A 8 36.26 15.20 14.46
CA ALA A 8 36.80 13.86 14.33
C ALA A 8 35.69 12.82 14.59
N LEU A 9 35.32 12.07 13.55
CA LEU A 9 34.37 10.97 13.64
C LEU A 9 35.10 9.73 14.21
N ALA A 10 34.77 9.35 15.44
CA ALA A 10 35.27 8.13 16.07
C ALA A 10 34.46 6.93 15.56
N LEU A 11 35.11 6.10 14.77
CA LEU A 11 34.62 4.81 14.28
C LEU A 11 34.62 3.81 15.45
N VAL A 12 33.44 3.50 16.00
CA VAL A 12 33.25 2.39 16.94
C VAL A 12 32.61 1.24 16.17
N ALA A 13 33.46 0.32 15.71
CA ALA A 13 33.04 -0.96 15.18
C ALA A 13 32.65 -1.87 16.36
N SER A 14 31.36 -2.12 16.54
CA SER A 14 30.84 -3.14 17.46
C SER A 14 30.37 -4.34 16.66
N ALA A 15 31.28 -5.31 16.48
CA ALA A 15 30.96 -6.65 16.03
C ALA A 15 30.33 -7.42 17.21
N ALA A 16 29.03 -7.71 17.14
CA ALA A 16 28.36 -8.65 18.02
C ALA A 16 27.84 -9.82 17.18
N LEU A 17 28.66 -10.87 17.10
CA LEU A 17 28.25 -12.20 16.66
C LEU A 17 27.35 -12.82 17.74
N ILE A 18 26.04 -12.82 17.53
CA ILE A 18 25.12 -13.62 18.34
C ILE A 18 24.93 -14.96 17.62
N ALA A 19 25.67 -15.96 18.11
CA ALA A 19 25.40 -17.37 17.84
C ALA A 19 24.19 -17.80 18.68
N CYS A 20 23.05 -18.05 18.04
CA CYS A 20 21.94 -18.76 18.67
C CYS A 20 22.15 -20.28 18.47
N ASP A 21 22.91 -20.87 19.38
CA ASP A 21 22.90 -22.29 19.70
C ASP A 21 22.01 -22.46 20.94
N GLY A 22 20.98 -23.32 20.89
CA GLY A 22 20.03 -23.41 22.00
C GLY A 22 18.83 -24.30 21.72
N ALA A 23 19.01 -25.58 22.03
CA ALA A 23 18.11 -26.68 21.84
C ALA A 23 16.93 -26.75 22.84
N ASP A 24 16.01 -27.67 22.51
CA ASP A 24 15.20 -28.53 23.39
C ASP A 24 13.83 -28.05 23.94
N SER A 25 12.81 -28.63 23.29
CA SER A 25 11.80 -29.53 23.89
C SER A 25 10.95 -29.01 25.06
N ALA A 26 9.69 -28.69 24.75
CA ALA A 26 8.57 -28.88 25.67
C ALA A 26 7.37 -29.48 24.91
N ASP A 27 7.28 -30.80 25.01
CA ASP A 27 6.17 -31.64 24.56
C ASP A 27 4.92 -31.31 25.43
N SER A 28 4.07 -30.40 24.95
CA SER A 28 2.79 -30.08 25.60
C SER A 28 1.70 -31.01 25.09
N THR A 29 1.57 -32.16 25.73
CA THR A 29 0.41 -33.04 25.64
C THR A 29 -0.77 -32.44 26.44
N GLY A 30 -1.34 -31.37 25.90
CA GLY A 30 -2.61 -30.80 26.38
C GLY A 30 -3.77 -31.74 26.06
N THR A 31 -4.46 -32.22 27.10
CA THR A 31 -5.67 -33.04 26.97
C THR A 31 -6.81 -32.22 26.35
N PRO A 32 -7.51 -32.70 25.31
CA PRO A 32 -8.62 -31.97 24.71
C PRO A 32 -9.77 -31.86 25.72
N THR A 33 -10.06 -30.63 26.18
CA THR A 33 -11.28 -30.33 26.92
C THR A 33 -12.42 -30.28 25.92
N VAL A 34 -13.26 -31.31 25.96
CA VAL A 34 -14.48 -31.40 25.15
C VAL A 34 -15.46 -30.31 25.62
N ALA A 35 -15.69 -29.31 24.77
CA ALA A 35 -16.67 -28.26 25.00
C ALA A 35 -18.10 -28.86 24.99
N PRO A 36 -19.00 -28.40 25.89
CA PRO A 36 -20.39 -28.85 25.90
C PRO A 36 -21.13 -28.41 24.61
N PRO A 37 -22.13 -29.17 24.15
CA PRO A 37 -22.88 -28.86 22.94
C PRO A 37 -23.70 -27.57 23.12
N SER A 38 -23.38 -26.56 22.31
CA SER A 38 -24.18 -25.33 22.20
C SER A 38 -25.57 -25.66 21.64
N THR A 39 -26.60 -25.26 22.39
CA THR A 39 -28.00 -25.41 22.01
C THR A 39 -28.32 -24.42 20.89
N VAL A 40 -28.57 -24.94 19.70
CA VAL A 40 -29.00 -24.16 18.52
C VAL A 40 -30.39 -23.59 18.79
N THR A 41 -30.48 -22.28 19.03
CA THR A 41 -31.77 -21.56 19.05
C THR A 41 -32.04 -21.10 17.62
N SER A 42 -32.99 -21.76 16.97
CA SER A 42 -33.47 -21.42 15.63
C SER A 42 -34.06 -20.01 15.64
N THR A 43 -33.39 -19.07 14.99
CA THR A 43 -33.94 -17.73 14.70
C THR A 43 -34.93 -17.86 13.53
N PRO A 44 -36.15 -17.31 13.63
CA PRO A 44 -37.16 -17.43 12.58
C PRO A 44 -36.71 -16.76 11.28
N GLU A 45 -36.97 -17.48 10.20
CA GLU A 45 -36.78 -17.11 8.80
C GLU A 45 -37.58 -15.83 8.47
N PRO A 46 -36.95 -14.75 7.98
CA PRO A 46 -37.68 -13.56 7.55
C PRO A 46 -38.50 -13.87 6.30
N THR A 47 -39.80 -13.57 6.37
CA THR A 47 -40.73 -13.65 5.25
C THR A 47 -40.39 -12.58 4.21
N GLU A 48 -39.96 -13.02 3.02
CA GLU A 48 -39.76 -12.15 1.86
C GLU A 48 -41.11 -11.60 1.38
N THR A 49 -41.29 -10.28 1.50
CA THR A 49 -42.38 -9.55 0.87
C THR A 49 -41.91 -9.10 -0.51
N ALA A 50 -42.38 -9.79 -1.55
CA ALA A 50 -42.23 -9.34 -2.93
C ALA A 50 -42.87 -7.95 -3.09
N THR A 51 -42.08 -6.97 -3.52
CA THR A 51 -42.54 -5.61 -3.84
C THR A 51 -42.09 -5.25 -5.25
N ASP A 52 -43.04 -4.69 -5.99
CA ASP A 52 -43.15 -4.57 -7.44
C ASP A 52 -42.01 -3.90 -8.22
N ALA A 53 -41.92 -4.30 -9.48
CA ALA A 53 -41.11 -3.70 -10.53
C ALA A 53 -41.68 -2.36 -11.05
N PRO A 54 -40.81 -1.37 -11.34
CA PRO A 54 -41.03 -0.42 -12.44
C PRO A 54 -39.88 -0.54 -13.46
N THR A 55 -40.17 -0.88 -14.71
CA THR A 55 -40.52 0.02 -15.83
C THR A 55 -39.41 1.03 -16.19
N GLY A 56 -38.58 0.63 -17.17
CA GLY A 56 -38.16 1.43 -18.33
C GLY A 56 -37.27 2.66 -18.11
N THR A 57 -35.95 2.48 -18.22
CA THR A 57 -34.98 3.59 -18.40
C THR A 57 -34.62 3.76 -19.88
N PRO A 58 -34.60 5.00 -20.44
CA PRO A 58 -34.27 5.25 -21.84
C PRO A 58 -32.81 4.93 -22.15
N ALA A 59 -32.56 4.33 -23.32
CA ALA A 59 -31.22 4.13 -23.86
C ALA A 59 -30.60 5.48 -24.28
N THR A 60 -29.59 5.93 -23.53
CA THR A 60 -28.71 7.04 -23.92
C THR A 60 -27.66 6.51 -24.89
N SER A 61 -27.61 7.06 -26.11
CA SER A 61 -26.56 6.76 -27.09
C SER A 61 -25.20 7.22 -26.58
N THR A 62 -24.33 6.25 -26.28
CA THR A 62 -22.90 6.46 -26.07
C THR A 62 -22.27 6.92 -27.38
N ALA A 63 -21.82 8.17 -27.44
CA ALA A 63 -20.95 8.65 -28.50
C ALA A 63 -19.57 8.01 -28.31
N THR A 64 -19.10 7.25 -29.29
CA THR A 64 -17.72 6.76 -29.36
C THR A 64 -16.78 7.97 -29.49
N PRO A 65 -15.89 8.23 -28.53
CA PRO A 65 -14.90 9.30 -28.68
C PRO A 65 -13.96 8.98 -29.83
N GLU A 66 -13.74 9.97 -30.70
CA GLU A 66 -12.73 9.92 -31.75
C GLU A 66 -11.34 9.94 -31.11
N PRO A 67 -10.42 9.01 -31.46
CA PRO A 67 -9.09 8.98 -30.86
C PRO A 67 -8.35 10.26 -31.23
N THR A 68 -8.16 11.12 -30.23
CA THR A 68 -7.39 12.36 -30.39
C THR A 68 -5.91 11.98 -30.42
N ASN A 69 -5.21 12.40 -31.47
CA ASN A 69 -3.79 12.12 -31.66
C ASN A 69 -3.00 12.54 -30.43
N SER A 70 -2.35 11.56 -29.80
CA SER A 70 -1.53 11.74 -28.61
C SER A 70 -0.27 12.54 -28.98
N PRO A 71 -0.01 13.70 -28.34
CA PRO A 71 1.25 14.41 -28.52
C PRO A 71 2.42 13.55 -28.04
N THR A 72 3.56 13.65 -28.72
CA THR A 72 4.81 13.04 -28.27
C THR A 72 5.16 13.60 -26.88
N PRO A 73 5.32 12.77 -25.83
CA PRO A 73 5.59 13.26 -24.49
C PRO A 73 6.90 14.04 -24.45
N GLY A 74 6.82 15.32 -24.10
CA GLY A 74 7.95 16.02 -23.49
C GLY A 74 8.17 15.48 -22.08
N ALA A 75 9.36 15.67 -21.51
CA ALA A 75 9.69 15.25 -20.16
C ALA A 75 8.79 15.87 -19.06
N ASP A 76 7.88 16.79 -19.41
CA ASP A 76 6.94 17.47 -18.53
C ASP A 76 5.54 16.81 -18.44
N ASP A 77 5.28 15.68 -19.11
CA ASP A 77 3.94 15.04 -19.15
C ASP A 77 3.97 13.53 -18.78
N ARG A 78 4.34 13.18 -17.54
CA ARG A 78 4.18 11.80 -17.02
C ARG A 78 2.74 11.50 -16.59
N ARG A 79 1.79 11.71 -17.50
CA ARG A 79 0.35 11.44 -17.30
C ARG A 79 -0.01 10.02 -17.72
N THR A 80 -0.96 9.43 -17.01
CA THR A 80 -1.50 8.08 -17.29
C THR A 80 -2.64 8.12 -18.31
N GLY A 81 -3.31 9.27 -18.44
CA GLY A 81 -4.52 9.41 -19.27
C GLY A 81 -5.79 8.93 -18.57
N VAL A 82 -5.69 8.43 -17.33
CA VAL A 82 -6.82 8.07 -16.48
C VAL A 82 -7.06 9.21 -15.50
N ALA A 83 -8.14 9.98 -15.71
CA ALA A 83 -8.35 11.25 -15.01
C ALA A 83 -8.33 11.15 -13.47
N GLU A 84 -8.92 10.09 -12.91
CA GLU A 84 -8.98 9.87 -11.46
C GLU A 84 -7.60 9.51 -10.88
N LEU A 85 -6.82 8.73 -11.63
CA LEU A 85 -5.46 8.35 -11.27
C LEU A 85 -4.50 9.54 -11.38
N ASP A 86 -4.61 10.32 -12.45
CA ASP A 86 -3.82 11.53 -12.64
C ASP A 86 -4.11 12.58 -11.56
N ALA A 87 -5.36 12.69 -11.09
CA ALA A 87 -5.70 13.57 -9.96
C ALA A 87 -5.05 13.12 -8.64
N ALA A 88 -4.97 11.81 -8.39
CA ALA A 88 -4.28 11.28 -7.22
C ALA A 88 -2.76 11.52 -7.30
N ILE A 89 -2.17 11.25 -8.47
CA ILE A 89 -0.75 11.55 -8.73
C ILE A 89 -0.46 13.04 -8.54
N ASP A 90 -1.32 13.92 -9.05
CA ASP A 90 -1.16 15.36 -8.90
C ASP A 90 -1.15 15.81 -7.44
N ALA A 91 -2.04 15.27 -6.61
CA ALA A 91 -2.05 15.58 -5.18
C ALA A 91 -0.75 15.16 -4.48
N ILE A 92 -0.21 14.00 -4.85
CA ILE A 92 1.03 13.45 -4.27
C ILE A 92 2.24 14.28 -4.71
N VAL A 93 2.39 14.52 -6.02
CA VAL A 93 3.51 15.30 -6.59
C VAL A 93 3.49 16.75 -6.11
N ALA A 94 2.31 17.32 -5.84
CA ALA A 94 2.17 18.66 -5.31
C ALA A 94 2.50 18.77 -3.81
N ASP A 95 2.82 17.66 -3.12
CA ASP A 95 3.01 17.59 -1.67
C ASP A 95 1.80 18.17 -0.89
N ASP A 96 0.58 17.95 -1.41
CA ASP A 96 -0.66 18.47 -0.84
C ASP A 96 -1.26 17.46 0.14
N ALA A 97 -0.83 17.53 1.40
CA ALA A 97 -1.31 16.65 2.46
C ALA A 97 -2.83 16.73 2.67
N ASP A 98 -3.48 17.88 2.43
CA ASP A 98 -4.94 18.00 2.55
C ASP A 98 -5.62 17.19 1.44
N ALA A 99 -5.18 17.35 0.19
CA ALA A 99 -5.71 16.60 -0.95
C ALA A 99 -5.44 15.09 -0.82
N VAL A 100 -4.24 14.68 -0.41
CA VAL A 100 -3.92 13.25 -0.17
C VAL A 100 -4.76 12.68 0.97
N THR A 101 -4.97 13.44 2.06
CA THR A 101 -5.86 13.02 3.16
C THR A 101 -7.28 12.77 2.64
N GLU A 102 -7.76 13.65 1.76
CA GLU A 102 -9.08 13.49 1.15
C GLU A 102 -9.16 12.26 0.25
N LEU A 103 -8.07 11.78 -0.35
CA LEU A 103 -8.03 10.61 -1.22
C LEU A 103 -7.93 9.27 -0.47
N ILE A 104 -7.49 9.28 0.79
CA ILE A 104 -7.33 8.06 1.60
C ILE A 104 -8.69 7.44 1.92
N GLU A 105 -8.86 6.16 1.62
CA GLU A 105 -10.03 5.37 1.96
C GLU A 105 -9.73 4.49 3.17
N LEU A 106 -10.27 4.85 4.34
CA LEU A 106 -10.26 3.96 5.49
C LEU A 106 -11.17 2.76 5.22
N ARG A 107 -10.73 1.58 5.64
CA ARG A 107 -11.47 0.33 5.51
C ARG A 107 -11.83 -0.22 6.87
N THR A 108 -12.91 -0.99 6.91
CA THR A 108 -13.40 -1.61 8.14
C THR A 108 -12.66 -2.92 8.39
N PHE A 109 -12.01 -3.04 9.55
CA PHE A 109 -11.32 -4.24 10.00
C PHE A 109 -11.73 -4.61 11.42
N PRO A 110 -11.70 -5.90 11.79
CA PRO A 110 -11.81 -6.30 13.18
C PRO A 110 -10.52 -5.92 13.92
N CYS A 111 -10.64 -5.12 14.97
CA CYS A 111 -9.51 -4.79 15.82
C CYS A 111 -9.11 -5.98 16.71
N THR A 112 -7.86 -6.00 17.18
CA THR A 112 -7.37 -6.96 18.17
C THR A 112 -6.73 -6.32 19.39
N ALA A 113 -6.90 -6.93 20.55
CA ALA A 113 -6.17 -6.61 21.77
C ALA A 113 -4.74 -7.19 21.78
N ALA A 114 -4.47 -8.19 20.93
CA ALA A 114 -3.14 -8.77 20.78
C ALA A 114 -2.19 -7.80 20.06
N GLN A 115 -0.91 -7.84 20.42
CA GLN A 115 0.13 -7.10 19.70
C GLN A 115 1.03 -8.09 18.95
N GLY A 116 1.44 -7.74 17.74
CA GLY A 116 2.35 -8.53 16.93
C GLY A 116 2.47 -8.01 15.50
N ALA A 117 3.58 -8.33 14.85
CA ALA A 117 3.80 -8.02 13.43
C ALA A 117 2.72 -8.72 12.58
N GLY A 118 2.13 -7.97 11.64
CA GLY A 118 1.11 -8.48 10.72
C GLY A 118 -0.28 -8.75 11.35
N GLY A 119 -0.52 -8.31 12.59
CA GLY A 119 -1.85 -8.31 13.19
C GLY A 119 -2.74 -7.19 12.64
N GLY A 120 -4.07 -7.35 12.74
CA GLY A 120 -5.03 -6.29 12.40
C GLY A 120 -4.92 -5.05 13.30
N PRO A 121 -5.77 -4.03 13.11
CA PRO A 121 -5.72 -2.81 13.90
C PRO A 121 -5.82 -3.08 15.40
N ARG A 122 -5.07 -2.33 16.19
CA ARG A 122 -5.17 -2.44 17.65
C ARG A 122 -6.49 -1.88 18.14
N CYS A 123 -7.16 -2.56 19.08
CA CYS A 123 -8.33 -2.01 19.77
C CYS A 123 -7.94 -0.85 20.71
N GLU A 124 -8.70 0.25 20.66
CA GLU A 124 -8.60 1.38 21.57
C GLU A 124 -9.27 1.10 22.92
N SER A 125 -9.06 2.00 23.89
CA SER A 125 -9.65 1.86 25.22
C SER A 125 -11.18 1.90 25.15
N GLY A 126 -11.82 0.82 25.58
CA GLY A 126 -13.27 0.68 25.58
C GLY A 126 -13.82 -0.11 24.39
N GLU A 127 -13.00 -0.42 23.38
CA GLU A 127 -13.37 -1.32 22.30
C GLU A 127 -13.21 -2.79 22.74
N ALA A 128 -14.14 -3.64 22.30
CA ALA A 128 -14.03 -5.08 22.50
C ALA A 128 -13.09 -5.69 21.45
N ASP A 129 -12.37 -6.75 21.81
CA ASP A 129 -11.61 -7.56 20.85
C ASP A 129 -12.53 -8.06 19.73
N GLY A 130 -12.13 -7.84 18.46
CA GLY A 130 -12.93 -8.12 17.27
C GLY A 130 -13.94 -7.04 16.89
N ALA A 131 -13.99 -5.89 17.59
CA ALA A 131 -14.83 -4.76 17.18
C ALA A 131 -14.41 -4.24 15.79
N GLN A 132 -15.39 -3.85 14.98
CA GLN A 132 -15.16 -3.30 13.66
C GLN A 132 -14.72 -1.85 13.77
N VAL A 133 -13.56 -1.52 13.21
CA VAL A 133 -12.94 -0.17 13.27
C VAL A 133 -12.48 0.26 11.90
N GLU A 134 -12.51 1.55 11.63
CA GLU A 134 -11.95 2.13 10.41
C GLU A 134 -10.46 2.34 10.58
N ALA A 135 -9.67 1.81 9.66
CA ALA A 135 -8.22 1.97 9.63
C ALA A 135 -7.70 1.87 8.19
N PHE A 136 -6.47 2.30 7.99
CA PHE A 136 -5.79 2.27 6.69
C PHE A 136 -4.62 1.28 6.73
N PRO A 137 -4.56 0.27 5.85
CA PRO A 137 -3.40 -0.62 5.76
C PRO A 137 -2.19 0.17 5.24
N TYR A 138 -1.07 0.11 5.96
CA TYR A 138 0.16 0.81 5.57
C TYR A 138 1.39 -0.06 5.83
N GLY A 139 2.33 -0.11 4.88
CA GLY A 139 3.56 -0.90 4.95
C GLY A 139 3.39 -2.36 4.49
N SER A 140 4.49 -3.06 4.18
CA SER A 140 4.43 -4.45 3.70
C SER A 140 5.15 -5.49 4.57
N CYS A 141 6.27 -5.16 5.23
CA CYS A 141 6.99 -6.10 6.10
C CYS A 141 6.27 -6.31 7.43
N GLU A 142 5.78 -5.20 7.98
CA GLU A 142 4.96 -5.12 9.17
C GLU A 142 3.84 -4.17 8.81
N VAL A 143 2.67 -4.73 8.45
CA VAL A 143 1.51 -3.91 8.14
C VAL A 143 1.05 -3.23 9.42
N GLU A 144 0.92 -1.92 9.38
CA GLU A 144 0.29 -1.12 10.40
C GLU A 144 -1.09 -0.64 9.93
N PHE A 145 -1.91 -0.21 10.90
CA PHE A 145 -3.29 0.20 10.66
C PHE A 145 -3.60 1.54 11.34
N PRO A 146 -2.96 2.64 10.91
CA PRO A 146 -3.32 3.98 11.35
C PRO A 146 -4.81 4.27 11.11
N ARG A 147 -5.44 4.93 12.08
CA ARG A 147 -6.86 5.32 12.02
C ARG A 147 -7.07 6.79 11.64
N ASP A 148 -5.99 7.57 11.62
CA ASP A 148 -6.02 8.97 11.22
C ASP A 148 -5.48 9.10 9.78
N PRO A 149 -6.33 9.41 8.79
CA PRO A 149 -5.89 9.52 7.40
C PRO A 149 -4.93 10.70 7.20
N ARG A 150 -4.98 11.73 8.05
CA ARG A 150 -4.04 12.84 7.97
C ARG A 150 -2.63 12.40 8.31
N GLN A 151 -2.49 11.60 9.37
CA GLN A 151 -1.22 11.02 9.76
C GLN A 151 -0.63 10.14 8.64
N VAL A 152 -1.48 9.37 7.96
CA VAL A 152 -1.09 8.55 6.81
C VAL A 152 -0.57 9.42 5.67
N ALA A 153 -1.31 10.46 5.28
CA ALA A 153 -0.93 11.36 4.20
C ALA A 153 0.43 12.04 4.46
N GLU A 154 0.60 12.62 5.65
CA GLU A 154 1.85 13.30 6.03
C GLU A 154 3.04 12.34 6.06
N ARG A 155 2.84 11.11 6.54
CA ARG A 155 3.89 10.08 6.55
C ARG A 155 4.26 9.67 5.12
N PHE A 156 3.25 9.37 4.30
CA PHE A 156 3.45 8.94 2.92
C PHE A 156 4.24 9.98 2.12
N LEU A 157 3.82 11.24 2.17
CA LEU A 157 4.46 12.35 1.47
C LEU A 157 5.89 12.62 1.95
N MET A 158 6.19 12.38 3.23
CA MET A 158 7.56 12.47 3.75
C MET A 158 8.46 11.33 3.25
N GLU A 159 7.90 10.16 2.94
CA GLU A 159 8.64 8.97 2.53
C GLU A 159 8.95 8.95 1.03
N VAL A 160 8.03 9.42 0.17
CA VAL A 160 8.19 9.41 -1.31
C VAL A 160 8.91 10.64 -1.86
N ASP A 161 9.67 10.47 -2.95
CA ASP A 161 10.37 11.56 -3.65
C ASP A 161 9.78 11.80 -5.05
N GLY A 162 9.27 13.03 -5.27
CA GLY A 162 8.98 13.55 -6.60
C GLY A 162 7.89 12.81 -7.39
N GLU A 163 8.18 12.53 -8.66
CA GLU A 163 7.24 11.96 -9.63
C GLU A 163 7.12 10.43 -9.50
N PRO A 164 5.99 9.82 -9.92
CA PRO A 164 5.86 8.37 -9.95
C PRO A 164 7.01 7.72 -10.73
N TYR A 165 7.67 6.72 -10.15
CA TYR A 165 8.63 5.86 -10.85
C TYR A 165 7.93 5.08 -11.95
N ALA A 166 6.80 4.42 -11.66
CA ALA A 166 6.03 3.66 -12.63
C ALA A 166 4.56 3.57 -12.22
N VAL A 167 3.68 3.26 -13.19
CA VAL A 167 2.26 2.99 -12.95
C VAL A 167 1.84 1.74 -13.71
N THR A 168 1.17 0.83 -13.02
CA THR A 168 0.67 -0.42 -13.61
C THR A 168 -0.76 -0.69 -13.14
N GLU A 169 -1.45 -1.60 -13.81
CA GLU A 169 -2.59 -2.28 -13.18
C GLU A 169 -2.13 -3.01 -11.91
N SER A 170 -3.02 -3.04 -10.92
CA SER A 170 -2.78 -3.80 -9.69
C SER A 170 -2.97 -5.30 -9.94
N PRO A 171 -2.17 -6.17 -9.28
CA PRO A 171 -2.36 -7.61 -9.37
C PRO A 171 -3.75 -8.04 -8.90
N GLU A 172 -4.39 -8.90 -9.67
CA GLU A 172 -5.63 -9.56 -9.26
C GLU A 172 -5.30 -10.72 -8.30
N GLY A 173 -6.12 -10.91 -7.26
CA GLY A 173 -6.05 -12.11 -6.44
C GLY A 173 -6.36 -11.92 -4.96
N THR A 174 -6.60 -13.06 -4.29
CA THR A 174 -6.99 -13.19 -2.87
C THR A 174 -5.86 -12.89 -1.87
N GLY A 175 -4.81 -12.19 -2.34
CA GLY A 175 -3.50 -12.14 -1.71
C GLY A 175 -3.32 -11.07 -0.63
N GLU A 176 -4.33 -10.27 -0.30
CA GLU A 176 -4.23 -9.33 0.81
C GLU A 176 -5.58 -9.13 1.48
N LEU A 177 -5.57 -9.20 2.81
CA LEU A 177 -6.65 -8.79 3.71
C LEU A 177 -7.25 -7.42 3.37
N PHE A 178 -6.56 -6.62 2.58
CA PHE A 178 -6.85 -5.22 2.35
C PHE A 178 -7.08 -4.83 0.90
N GLY A 179 -6.89 -5.71 -0.10
CA GLY A 179 -7.18 -5.48 -1.53
C GLY A 179 -6.37 -4.36 -2.23
N TYR A 180 -5.80 -4.64 -3.40
CA TYR A 180 -4.84 -3.77 -4.10
C TYR A 180 -5.40 -2.64 -4.99
N GLY A 181 -6.70 -2.36 -4.93
CA GLY A 181 -7.31 -1.38 -5.85
C GLY A 181 -7.21 -1.80 -7.32
N GLN A 182 -7.34 -0.84 -8.23
CA GLN A 182 -7.25 -1.03 -9.69
C GLN A 182 -5.84 -0.74 -10.23
N TYR A 183 -5.13 0.20 -9.63
CA TYR A 183 -3.81 0.64 -10.09
C TYR A 183 -2.78 0.64 -8.97
N MET A 184 -1.53 0.40 -9.34
CA MET A 184 -0.37 0.52 -8.47
C MET A 184 0.54 1.64 -9.00
N VAL A 185 0.74 2.67 -8.17
CA VAL A 185 1.63 3.80 -8.46
C VAL A 185 2.87 3.65 -7.61
N VAL A 186 4.00 3.36 -8.25
CA VAL A 186 5.30 3.15 -7.61
C VAL A 186 6.06 4.46 -7.56
N PHE A 187 6.67 4.77 -6.42
CA PHE A 187 7.50 5.94 -6.15
C PHE A 187 8.88 5.50 -5.64
N GLU A 188 9.88 6.32 -5.88
CA GLU A 188 11.18 6.25 -5.19
C GLU A 188 11.04 6.83 -3.78
N LEU A 189 11.82 6.30 -2.83
CA LEU A 189 11.89 6.84 -1.47
C LEU A 189 12.96 7.95 -1.36
N THR A 190 12.71 8.95 -0.51
CA THR A 190 13.62 10.08 -0.28
C THR A 190 14.94 9.70 0.42
N THR A 191 14.96 8.61 1.19
CA THR A 191 16.03 8.32 2.16
C THR A 191 16.80 7.03 1.91
N ALA A 192 16.43 6.25 0.90
CA ALA A 192 17.06 4.97 0.57
C ALA A 192 16.82 4.62 -0.90
N ASP A 193 17.59 3.68 -1.44
CA ASP A 193 17.35 3.01 -2.73
C ASP A 193 16.10 2.09 -2.65
N GLY A 194 15.03 2.56 -2.00
CA GLY A 194 13.81 1.81 -1.74
C GLY A 194 12.64 2.34 -2.57
N GLY A 195 11.65 1.48 -2.80
CA GLY A 195 10.38 1.84 -3.43
C GLY A 195 9.22 1.88 -2.44
N MET A 196 8.19 2.63 -2.82
CA MET A 196 6.88 2.61 -2.17
C MET A 196 5.79 2.60 -3.23
N ALA A 197 4.72 1.85 -3.01
CA ALA A 197 3.57 1.83 -3.90
C ALA A 197 2.32 2.36 -3.18
N ALA A 198 1.62 3.28 -3.84
CA ALA A 198 0.25 3.63 -3.52
C ALA A 198 -0.68 2.81 -4.42
N PHE A 199 -1.63 2.10 -3.82
CA PHE A 199 -2.67 1.35 -4.51
C PHE A 199 -3.92 2.22 -4.62
N ILE A 200 -4.39 2.42 -5.85
CA ILE A 200 -5.48 3.33 -6.19
C ILE A 200 -6.69 2.51 -6.64
N GLY A 201 -7.80 2.64 -5.90
CA GLY A 201 -9.08 2.02 -6.23
C GLY A 201 -10.00 2.91 -7.07
N ASP A 202 -11.27 2.50 -7.15
CA ASP A 202 -12.34 3.24 -7.83
C ASP A 202 -12.41 4.71 -7.36
N GLY A 203 -12.61 5.66 -8.27
CA GLY A 203 -12.74 7.07 -7.92
C GLY A 203 -11.42 7.75 -7.57
N GLY A 204 -10.27 7.12 -7.84
CA GLY A 204 -8.94 7.66 -7.55
C GLY A 204 -8.55 7.58 -6.06
N ARG A 205 -9.25 6.76 -5.28
CA ARG A 205 -9.00 6.63 -3.83
C ARG A 205 -7.73 5.84 -3.56
N ILE A 206 -6.90 6.32 -2.64
CA ILE A 206 -5.75 5.56 -2.13
C ILE A 206 -6.30 4.56 -1.10
N VAL A 207 -6.12 3.27 -1.34
CA VAL A 207 -6.72 2.18 -0.54
C VAL A 207 -5.71 1.38 0.27
N HIS A 208 -4.44 1.45 -0.12
CA HIS A 208 -3.32 0.81 0.55
C HIS A 208 -2.02 1.51 0.15
N VAL A 209 -1.06 1.63 1.06
CA VAL A 209 0.33 2.00 0.76
C VAL A 209 1.25 0.89 1.22
N ALA A 210 2.12 0.39 0.35
CA ALA A 210 3.08 -0.67 0.68
C ALA A 210 4.52 -0.22 0.40
N SER A 211 5.46 -0.69 1.24
CA SER A 211 6.90 -0.52 1.05
C SER A 211 7.57 -1.89 1.12
N LEU A 212 8.17 -2.39 0.04
CA LEU A 212 8.77 -3.72 -0.03
C LEU A 212 10.11 -3.82 0.75
N CYS A 213 10.11 -3.55 2.05
CA CYS A 213 11.25 -3.80 2.94
C CYS A 213 12.60 -3.21 2.48
N LEU A 214 12.59 -1.97 1.97
CA LEU A 214 13.77 -1.28 1.43
C LEU A 214 14.33 -1.90 0.14
N THR A 215 13.52 -2.64 -0.61
CA THR A 215 13.89 -3.02 -1.98
C THR A 215 13.71 -1.84 -2.92
N PRO A 216 14.53 -1.74 -3.98
CA PRO A 216 14.36 -0.76 -5.04
C PRO A 216 12.95 -0.73 -5.65
N PRO A 217 12.53 0.40 -6.25
CA PRO A 217 11.22 0.52 -6.89
C PRO A 217 11.01 -0.47 -8.04
N GLU A 218 12.06 -0.90 -8.74
CA GLU A 218 11.96 -1.95 -9.76
C GLU A 218 11.44 -3.28 -9.21
N ASP A 219 11.72 -3.60 -7.94
CA ASP A 219 11.27 -4.86 -7.33
C ASP A 219 9.74 -4.89 -7.15
N PHE A 220 9.05 -3.73 -7.10
CA PHE A 220 7.58 -3.70 -7.16
C PHE A 220 7.05 -4.20 -8.50
N LEU A 221 7.78 -3.96 -9.58
CA LEU A 221 7.38 -4.39 -10.92
C LEU A 221 7.56 -5.90 -11.09
N ASP A 222 8.53 -6.49 -10.40
CA ASP A 222 8.78 -7.93 -10.37
C ASP A 222 7.89 -8.66 -9.35
N TRP A 223 7.53 -8.01 -8.23
CA TRP A 223 6.68 -8.57 -7.18
C TRP A 223 5.28 -8.97 -7.68
N ARG A 224 4.81 -8.35 -8.77
CA ARG A 224 3.61 -8.74 -9.52
C ARG A 224 3.63 -10.21 -9.99
N GLY A 225 4.78 -10.87 -9.97
CA GLY A 225 4.95 -12.27 -10.33
C GLY A 225 4.77 -12.49 -11.84
N GLU A 226 4.20 -13.63 -12.23
CA GLU A 226 3.94 -13.98 -13.63
C GLU A 226 2.67 -13.32 -14.20
N GLN A 227 2.09 -12.34 -13.51
CA GLN A 227 0.89 -11.64 -13.98
C GLN A 227 1.25 -10.69 -15.13
N ASP A 228 0.55 -10.83 -16.27
CA ASP A 228 0.68 -9.96 -17.43
C ASP A 228 -0.10 -8.66 -17.22
N LEU A 229 0.36 -7.84 -16.27
CA LEU A 229 -0.28 -6.58 -15.88
C LEU A 229 0.18 -5.44 -16.78
N GLU A 230 -0.79 -4.65 -17.28
CA GLU A 230 -0.50 -3.52 -18.15
C GLU A 230 0.38 -2.48 -17.44
N VAL A 231 1.46 -2.06 -18.10
CA VAL A 231 2.29 -0.95 -17.67
C VAL A 231 1.78 0.32 -18.35
N ILE A 232 1.10 1.15 -17.58
CA ILE A 232 0.46 2.39 -18.04
C ILE A 232 1.51 3.50 -18.15
N LEU A 233 2.38 3.59 -17.15
CA LEU A 233 3.52 4.50 -17.13
C LEU A 233 4.79 3.69 -16.85
N PRO A 234 5.69 3.51 -17.84
CA PRO A 234 6.91 2.77 -17.62
C PRO A 234 7.88 3.54 -16.72
N PRO A 235 8.86 2.86 -16.10
CA PRO A 235 10.01 3.49 -15.45
C PRO A 235 10.63 4.59 -16.30
N PRO A 236 11.19 5.65 -15.69
CA PRO A 236 12.03 6.59 -16.42
C PRO A 236 13.14 5.80 -17.10
N ALA A 237 13.49 6.17 -18.35
CA ALA A 237 14.58 5.53 -19.05
C ALA A 237 15.82 5.61 -18.15
N SER A 238 16.36 4.44 -17.75
CA SER A 238 17.53 4.42 -16.87
C SER A 238 18.59 5.30 -17.48
N THR A 239 18.85 6.46 -16.89
CA THR A 239 20.09 7.17 -17.16
C THR A 239 21.15 6.17 -16.77
N THR A 240 21.77 5.55 -17.77
CA THR A 240 22.91 4.68 -17.57
C THR A 240 23.97 5.59 -16.98
N VAL A 241 23.96 5.74 -15.65
CA VAL A 241 25.04 6.37 -14.93
C VAL A 241 26.17 5.42 -15.22
N GLY A 242 27.09 5.85 -16.10
CA GLY A 242 28.25 5.08 -16.49
C GLY A 242 29.11 4.83 -15.27
N ALA A 243 28.72 3.84 -14.47
CA ALA A 243 29.53 3.26 -13.43
C ALA A 243 30.56 2.39 -14.15
N GLU A 244 31.54 3.06 -14.75
CA GLU A 244 32.90 2.53 -14.78
C GLU A 244 33.34 2.43 -13.31
N SER A 245 32.88 1.38 -12.64
CA SER A 245 33.53 0.92 -11.42
C SER A 245 34.87 0.34 -11.84
N ASP A 246 35.88 1.21 -11.92
CA ASP A 246 37.27 0.79 -12.00
C ASP A 246 37.53 -0.15 -10.80
N PRO A 247 37.92 -1.40 -11.03
CA PRO A 247 38.19 -2.33 -9.93
C PRO A 247 39.38 -1.78 -9.13
N ILE A 248 39.13 -1.36 -7.89
CA ILE A 248 40.21 -1.08 -6.94
C ILE A 248 40.84 -2.43 -6.57
N TYR A 249 41.99 -2.71 -7.20
CA TYR A 249 42.91 -3.80 -6.84
C TYR A 249 43.84 -3.42 -5.69
#